data_AF-A0A835R7F0-F1
#
_entry.id   AF-A0A835R7F0-F1
#
_cell.length_a   1.000
_cell.length_b   1.000
_cell.length_c   1.000
_cell.angle_alpha   90.00
_cell.angle_beta   90.00
_cell.angle_gamma   90.00
#
_symmetry.space_group_name_H-M   'P 1'
#
loop_
_entity.id
_entity.type
_entity.pdbx_description
1 polymer ?
#
loop_
_entity_poly.entity_id
_entity_poly.type
_entity_poly.pdbx_seq_one_letter_code
_entity_poly.pdbx_strand_id
1 'polypeptide(L)'
;MEENPKHVPWWEQSPHQSPPLVAVVNNQLYAADQSTNVVKKYDKVNNTWNVIKPLPVRADSYNGWGLAFKACGDKLLVIGGHRGTQGEVIVLHSWHPEDRNNGGPEWDVISVRERAGAFVYNCAVMGC
;
A
#
# COMPACT_ATOMS: atom_id res chain seq x y z
N MET A 1 -42.37 17.59 -9.35
CA MET A 1 -41.16 17.84 -10.18
C MET A 1 -40.05 17.14 -9.45
N GLU A 2 -39.79 15.90 -9.83
CA GLU A 2 -38.77 15.04 -9.21
C GLU A 2 -37.62 14.97 -10.19
N GLU A 3 -36.47 15.49 -9.78
CA GLU A 3 -35.29 15.63 -10.64
C GLU A 3 -34.63 14.25 -10.79
N ASN A 4 -34.67 13.73 -12.02
CA ASN A 4 -34.12 12.43 -12.39
C ASN A 4 -32.58 12.44 -12.24
N PRO A 5 -31.96 11.54 -11.45
CA PRO A 5 -30.51 11.53 -11.28
C PRO A 5 -29.83 11.20 -12.62
N LYS A 6 -28.88 12.04 -13.01
CA LYS A 6 -28.14 11.92 -14.28
C LYS A 6 -27.49 10.54 -14.37
N HIS A 7 -27.84 9.80 -15.41
CA HIS A 7 -27.20 8.54 -15.79
C HIS A 7 -25.71 8.82 -16.05
N VAL A 8 -24.85 8.40 -15.12
CA VAL A 8 -23.41 8.45 -15.31
C VAL A 8 -23.05 7.36 -16.35
N PRO A 9 -22.33 7.68 -17.43
CA PRO A 9 -21.94 6.69 -18.43
C PRO A 9 -21.13 5.56 -17.81
N TRP A 10 -21.38 4.31 -18.22
CA TRP A 10 -20.73 3.12 -17.67
C TRP A 10 -19.20 3.09 -17.82
N TRP A 11 -18.61 3.95 -18.66
CA TRP A 11 -17.15 4.09 -18.80
C TRP A 11 -16.53 5.05 -17.77
N GLU A 12 -17.36 5.80 -17.05
CA GLU A 12 -16.98 6.73 -15.99
C GLU A 12 -17.14 6.08 -14.59
N GLN A 13 -17.28 4.75 -14.56
CA GLN A 13 -17.06 3.96 -13.37
C GLN A 13 -15.60 4.14 -12.96
N SER A 14 -15.39 4.84 -11.85
CA SER A 14 -14.07 4.93 -11.21
C SER A 14 -13.44 3.53 -11.21
N PRO A 15 -12.15 3.39 -11.58
CA PRO A 15 -11.50 2.09 -11.47
C PRO A 15 -11.71 1.64 -10.03
N HIS A 16 -12.18 0.42 -9.80
CA HIS A 16 -12.33 -0.15 -8.48
C HIS A 16 -11.00 0.01 -7.74
N GLN A 17 -10.83 1.07 -6.94
CA GLN A 17 -9.62 1.28 -6.17
C GLN A 17 -9.59 0.20 -5.10
N SER A 18 -8.39 -0.31 -4.81
CA SER A 18 -8.27 -1.21 -3.68
C SER A 18 -8.74 -0.51 -2.40
N PRO A 19 -9.27 -1.26 -1.41
CA PRO A 19 -9.65 -0.68 -0.13
C PRO A 19 -8.51 0.16 0.48
N PRO A 20 -8.83 1.13 1.35
CA PRO A 20 -7.82 1.98 1.97
C PRO A 20 -6.70 1.16 2.60
N LEU A 21 -5.48 1.34 2.10
CA LEU A 21 -4.30 0.68 2.62
C LEU A 21 -3.74 1.51 3.77
N VAL A 22 -4.25 1.27 4.96
CA VAL A 22 -3.84 1.97 6.18
C VAL A 22 -3.25 1.01 7.22
N ALA A 23 -2.33 1.52 8.03
CA ALA A 23 -1.71 0.79 9.12
C ALA A 23 -1.41 1.74 10.29
N VAL A 24 -1.46 1.22 11.51
CA VAL A 24 -1.09 1.96 12.72
C VAL A 24 0.14 1.30 13.33
N VAL A 25 1.21 2.07 13.51
CA VAL A 25 2.45 1.65 14.18
C VAL A 25 2.78 2.70 15.23
N ASN A 26 3.07 2.30 16.47
CA ASN A 26 3.42 3.21 17.57
C ASN A 26 2.45 4.40 17.71
N ASN A 27 1.14 4.12 17.74
CA ASN A 27 0.06 5.12 17.81
C ASN A 27 0.05 6.13 16.64
N GLN A 28 0.76 5.84 15.57
CA GLN A 28 0.86 6.70 14.41
C GLN A 28 0.16 6.05 13.22
N LEU A 29 -0.75 6.80 12.59
CA LEU A 29 -1.50 6.34 11.43
C LEU A 29 -0.72 6.61 10.14
N TYR A 30 -0.64 5.60 9.30
CA TYR A 30 0.01 5.61 7.99
C TYR A 30 -0.95 5.14 6.90
N ALA A 31 -0.78 5.69 5.70
CA ALA A 31 -1.51 5.29 4.51
C ALA A 31 -0.53 5.05 3.35
N ALA A 32 -0.73 3.96 2.61
CA ALA A 32 -0.09 3.75 1.32
C ALA A 32 -0.98 4.37 0.24
N ASP A 33 -0.57 5.54 -0.26
CA ASP A 33 -1.22 6.21 -1.38
C ASP A 33 -0.71 5.59 -2.69
N GLN A 34 -1.57 4.79 -3.30
CA GLN A 34 -1.27 4.05 -4.53
C GLN A 34 -1.27 4.96 -5.77
N SER A 35 -2.01 6.08 -5.71
CA SER A 35 -2.12 7.01 -6.84
C SER A 35 -0.82 7.77 -7.08
N THR A 36 -0.08 8.04 -6.00
CA THR A 36 1.21 8.75 -6.03
C THR A 36 2.39 7.84 -5.66
N ASN A 37 2.12 6.56 -5.37
CA ASN A 37 3.09 5.54 -4.99
C ASN A 37 3.95 5.92 -3.76
N VAL A 38 3.34 6.51 -2.73
CA VAL A 38 4.03 6.95 -1.50
C VAL A 38 3.33 6.47 -0.25
N VAL A 39 4.07 6.39 0.85
CA VAL A 39 3.55 6.29 2.20
C VAL A 39 3.39 7.70 2.78
N LYS A 40 2.23 7.93 3.39
CA LYS A 40 1.90 9.15 4.12
C LYS A 40 1.71 8.85 5.60
N LYS A 41 2.10 9.79 6.46
CA LYS A 41 1.86 9.79 7.90
C LYS A 41 0.83 10.86 8.23
N TYR A 42 -0.17 10.51 9.04
CA TYR A 42 -1.21 11.42 9.47
C TYR A 42 -0.75 12.32 10.63
N ASP A 43 -0.80 13.63 10.46
CA ASP A 43 -0.60 14.59 11.52
C ASP A 43 -1.92 14.82 12.27
N LYS A 44 -1.99 14.33 13.51
CA LYS A 44 -3.19 14.44 14.36
C LYS A 44 -3.48 15.87 14.82
N VAL A 45 -2.45 16.72 14.91
CA VAL A 45 -2.59 18.11 15.39
C VAL A 45 -3.18 18.97 14.29
N ASN A 46 -2.66 18.84 13.07
CA ASN A 46 -3.06 19.66 11.94
C ASN A 46 -4.15 19.03 11.06
N ASN A 47 -4.52 17.77 11.31
CA ASN A 47 -5.46 16.99 10.47
C ASN A 47 -5.02 16.95 8.99
N THR A 48 -3.74 16.63 8.77
CA THR A 48 -3.13 16.59 7.44
C THR A 48 -2.34 15.30 7.22
N TRP A 49 -2.02 15.00 5.96
CA TRP A 49 -1.19 13.86 5.59
C TRP A 49 0.14 14.35 5.03
N ASN A 50 1.24 13.87 5.60
CA ASN A 50 2.58 14.22 5.17
C ASN A 50 3.23 13.05 4.43
N VAL A 51 3.82 13.29 3.27
CA VAL A 51 4.60 12.28 2.55
C VAL A 51 5.88 12.01 3.33
N ILE A 52 6.16 10.73 3.58
CA ILE A 52 7.31 10.33 4.41
C ILE A 52 8.26 9.37 3.69
N LYS A 53 7.79 8.59 2.72
CA LYS A 53 8.61 7.61 2.00
C LYS A 53 7.94 7.14 0.70
N PRO A 54 8.66 6.88 -0.40
CA PRO A 54 8.12 6.16 -1.55
C PRO A 54 7.74 4.72 -1.19
N LEU A 55 6.77 4.12 -1.88
CA LEU A 55 6.51 2.67 -1.78
C LEU A 55 7.62 1.89 -2.49
N PRO A 56 8.04 0.71 -1.97
CA PRO A 56 9.12 -0.09 -2.55
C PRO A 56 8.70 -0.84 -3.81
N VAL A 57 7.39 -0.93 -4.05
CA VAL A 57 6.78 -1.57 -5.20
C VAL A 57 5.86 -0.57 -5.88
N ARG A 58 5.69 -0.72 -7.18
CA ARG A 58 4.86 0.15 -8.00
C ARG A 58 3.38 -0.25 -7.85
N ALA A 59 2.61 0.56 -7.14
CA ALA A 59 1.20 0.34 -6.80
C ALA A 59 0.20 0.98 -7.78
N ASP A 60 0.68 1.82 -8.70
CA ASP A 60 -0.14 2.57 -9.66
C ASP A 60 -0.71 1.69 -10.80
N SER A 61 -0.11 0.53 -11.05
CA SER A 61 -0.35 -0.26 -12.27
C SER A 61 -1.66 -1.06 -12.25
N TYR A 62 -2.26 -1.21 -11.06
CA TYR A 62 -3.55 -1.88 -10.85
C TYR A 62 -4.41 -1.17 -9.80
N ASN A 63 -4.33 0.16 -9.66
CA ASN A 63 -5.09 0.91 -8.64
C ASN A 63 -4.95 0.33 -7.22
N GLY A 64 -3.73 -0.09 -6.86
CA GLY A 64 -3.38 -0.72 -5.59
C GLY A 64 -3.73 -2.18 -5.39
N TRP A 65 -4.43 -2.81 -6.33
CA TRP A 65 -4.60 -4.25 -6.29
C TRP A 65 -3.24 -4.94 -6.43
N GLY A 66 -2.91 -5.81 -5.46
CA GLY A 66 -1.60 -6.47 -5.38
C GLY A 66 -0.65 -5.89 -4.37
N LEU A 67 -1.06 -4.85 -3.65
CA LEU A 67 -0.33 -4.31 -2.53
C LEU A 67 -1.03 -4.68 -1.22
N ALA A 68 -0.32 -5.37 -0.31
CA ALA A 68 -0.73 -5.42 1.09
C ALA A 68 0.13 -4.45 1.90
N PHE A 69 -0.54 -3.59 2.67
CA PHE A 69 0.10 -2.69 3.63
C PHE A 69 -0.40 -3.02 5.02
N LYS A 70 0.52 -3.29 5.96
CA LYS A 70 0.21 -3.77 7.32
C LYS A 70 1.23 -3.29 8.34
N ALA A 71 0.86 -3.33 9.60
CA ALA A 71 1.77 -3.20 10.73
C ALA A 71 2.24 -4.59 11.19
N CYS A 72 3.47 -4.69 11.69
CA CYS A 72 4.01 -5.86 12.37
C CYS A 72 4.96 -5.37 13.46
N GLY A 73 4.53 -5.45 14.72
CA GLY A 73 5.22 -4.81 15.84
C GLY A 73 5.39 -3.30 15.61
N ASP A 74 6.63 -2.84 15.67
CA ASP A 74 7.07 -1.46 15.43
C ASP A 74 7.41 -1.16 13.96
N LYS A 75 7.09 -2.07 13.03
CA LYS A 75 7.40 -1.94 11.59
C LYS A 75 6.16 -1.88 10.73
N LEU A 76 6.30 -1.19 9.60
CA LEU A 76 5.39 -1.29 8.48
C LEU A 76 5.86 -2.37 7.52
N LEU A 77 4.93 -3.18 7.04
CA LEU A 77 5.14 -4.20 6.02
C LEU A 77 4.45 -3.79 4.71
N VAL A 78 5.17 -3.98 3.62
CA VAL A 78 4.66 -3.89 2.26
C VAL A 78 4.88 -5.23 1.58
N ILE A 79 3.79 -5.86 1.12
CA ILE A 79 3.84 -7.07 0.31
C ILE A 79 3.34 -6.72 -1.08
N GLY A 80 4.17 -6.98 -2.09
CA GLY A 80 3.82 -6.66 -3.47
C GLY A 80 4.35 -7.69 -4.45
N GLY A 81 3.64 -7.84 -5.55
CA GLY A 81 4.08 -8.63 -6.69
C GLY A 81 4.84 -7.77 -7.72
N HIS A 82 5.90 -8.33 -8.31
CA HIS A 82 6.48 -7.84 -9.55
C HIS A 82 6.42 -8.94 -10.62
N ARG A 83 6.10 -8.56 -11.87
CA ARG A 83 6.17 -9.47 -13.01
C ARG A 83 7.59 -9.47 -13.57
N GLY A 84 8.36 -10.51 -13.24
CA GLY A 84 9.67 -10.76 -13.82
C GLY A 84 9.59 -11.62 -15.08
N THR A 85 10.69 -11.70 -15.83
CA THR A 85 10.82 -12.55 -17.03
C THR A 85 10.63 -14.05 -16.75
N GLN A 86 10.76 -14.47 -15.48
CA GLN A 86 10.62 -15.85 -15.03
C GLN A 86 9.30 -16.15 -14.28
N GLY A 87 8.35 -15.20 -14.25
CA GLY A 87 7.04 -15.34 -13.59
C GLY A 87 6.77 -14.28 -12.52
N GLU A 88 5.64 -14.43 -11.82
CA GLU A 88 5.27 -13.54 -10.70
C GLU A 88 6.16 -13.81 -9.49
N VAL A 89 6.82 -12.75 -9.02
CA VAL A 89 7.65 -12.71 -7.80
C VAL A 89 6.91 -11.90 -6.76
N ILE A 90 6.81 -12.41 -5.54
CA ILE A 90 6.30 -11.67 -4.38
C ILE A 90 7.47 -11.24 -3.53
N VAL A 91 7.51 -9.97 -3.15
CA VAL A 91 8.51 -9.42 -2.23
C VAL A 91 7.83 -8.88 -0.99
N LEU A 92 8.37 -9.27 0.16
CA LEU A 92 8.01 -8.74 1.47
C LEU A 92 9.06 -7.71 1.87
N HIS A 93 8.62 -6.48 2.06
CA HIS A 93 9.43 -5.37 2.53
C HIS A 93 9.03 -4.96 3.95
N SER A 94 9.99 -4.50 4.74
CA SER A 94 9.74 -3.79 6.00
C SER A 94 10.39 -2.43 6.06
N TRP A 95 9.81 -1.56 6.89
CA TRP A 95 10.42 -0.31 7.29
C TRP A 95 10.06 0.02 8.74
N HIS A 96 11.04 0.44 9.53
CA HIS A 96 10.85 0.90 10.90
C HIS A 96 10.74 2.44 10.92
N PRO A 97 9.57 3.03 11.24
CA PRO A 97 9.35 4.47 11.11
C PRO A 97 10.14 5.37 12.07
N GLU A 98 10.60 4.82 13.20
CA GLU A 98 11.33 5.56 14.22
C GLU A 98 12.85 5.37 14.14
N ASP A 99 13.33 4.56 13.19
CA ASP A 99 14.76 4.35 13.03
C ASP A 99 15.40 5.62 12.47
N ARG A 100 16.22 6.29 13.31
CA ARG A 100 16.87 7.57 12.99
C ARG A 100 17.86 7.45 11.84
N ASN A 101 18.34 6.25 11.51
CA ASN A 101 19.22 6.01 10.37
C ASN A 101 18.46 5.78 9.06
N ASN A 102 17.13 5.61 9.10
CA ASN A 102 16.29 5.31 7.93
C ASN A 102 15.82 6.56 7.16
N GLY A 103 16.62 7.62 7.14
CA GLY A 103 16.42 8.77 6.25
C GLY A 103 16.61 8.44 4.76
N GLY A 104 17.08 7.22 4.46
CA GLY A 104 17.18 6.69 3.10
C GLY A 104 15.82 6.24 2.53
N PRO A 105 15.66 6.30 1.20
CA PRO A 105 14.43 5.89 0.51
C PRO A 105 14.18 4.37 0.56
N GLU A 106 15.15 3.59 1.01
CA GLU A 106 15.18 2.14 0.83
C GLU A 106 14.39 1.39 1.92
N TRP A 107 13.68 0.35 1.50
CA TRP A 107 12.94 -0.57 2.38
C TRP A 107 13.75 -1.85 2.53
N ASP A 108 13.75 -2.44 3.73
CA ASP A 108 14.42 -3.72 3.95
C ASP A 108 13.65 -4.83 3.23
N VAL A 109 14.35 -5.65 2.44
CA VAL A 109 13.76 -6.86 1.87
C VAL A 109 13.89 -7.98 2.89
N ILE A 110 12.74 -8.46 3.40
CA ILE A 110 12.72 -9.56 4.38
C ILE A 110 12.65 -10.92 3.68
N SER A 111 11.91 -11.00 2.56
CA SER A 111 11.72 -12.27 1.85
C SER A 111 11.33 -12.03 0.39
N VAL A 112 11.76 -12.95 -0.47
CA VAL A 112 11.39 -13.02 -1.89
C VAL A 112 10.84 -14.42 -2.17
N ARG A 113 9.66 -14.50 -2.81
CA ARG A 113 9.06 -15.75 -3.26
C ARG A 113 8.88 -15.72 -4.77
N GLU A 114 9.68 -16.52 -5.45
CA GLU A 114 9.57 -16.71 -6.90
C GLU A 114 8.46 -17.70 -7.26
N ARG A 115 7.97 -17.62 -8.50
CA ARG A 115 6.97 -18.54 -9.08
C ARG A 115 5.74 -18.69 -8.19
N ALA A 116 5.28 -17.58 -7.65
CA ALA A 116 4.28 -17.58 -6.58
C ALA A 116 2.89 -18.11 -6.99
N GLY A 117 2.68 -18.40 -8.29
CA GLY A 117 1.37 -18.67 -8.87
C GLY A 117 0.52 -17.40 -8.92
N ALA A 118 -0.76 -17.53 -9.24
CA ALA A 118 -1.70 -16.41 -9.13
C ALA A 118 -1.84 -16.04 -7.64
N PHE A 119 -1.24 -14.92 -7.23
CA PHE A 119 -1.39 -14.45 -5.86
C PHE A 119 -2.81 -13.93 -5.66
N VAL A 120 -3.54 -14.51 -4.71
CA VAL A 120 -4.91 -14.11 -4.42
C VAL A 120 -4.90 -12.75 -3.73
N TYR A 121 -5.50 -11.78 -4.40
CA TYR A 121 -5.67 -10.40 -3.94
C TYR A 121 -6.73 -10.27 -2.83
N ASN A 122 -6.63 -11.01 -1.71
CA ASN A 122 -7.30 -10.62 -0.46
C ASN A 122 -6.77 -11.38 0.77
N CYS A 123 -6.19 -10.61 1.69
CA CYS A 123 -6.03 -10.74 3.15
C CYS A 123 -6.05 -12.11 3.87
N ALA A 124 -4.96 -12.40 4.59
CA ALA A 124 -4.90 -12.25 6.06
C ALA A 124 -3.43 -12.30 6.52
N VAL A 125 -2.98 -11.32 7.30
CA VAL A 125 -1.81 -11.50 8.17
C VAL A 125 -2.24 -11.02 9.54
N MET A 126 -2.33 -11.95 10.50
CA MET A 126 -2.66 -11.64 11.89
C MET A 126 -1.59 -10.73 12.46
N GLY A 127 -2.00 -9.64 13.11
CA GLY A 127 -1.12 -8.81 13.91
C GLY A 127 -0.66 -9.56 15.16
N CYS A 128 0.51 -9.19 15.68
CA CYS A 128 1.02 -9.61 16.97
C CYS A 128 0.33 -8.84 18.12
#